data_AF-A0A2X3F711-F1
#
_entry.id   AF-A0A2X3F711-F1
#
_cell.length_a   1.000
_cell.length_b   1.000
_cell.length_c   1.000
_cell.angle_alpha   90.00
_cell.angle_beta   90.00
_cell.angle_gamma   90.00
#
_symmetry.space_group_name_H-M   'P 1'
#
loop_
_entity.id
_entity.type
_entity.pdbx_description
1 polymer ?
#
loop_
_entity_poly.entity_id
_entity_poly.type
_entity_poly.pdbx_seq_one_letter_code
_entity_poly.pdbx_strand_id
1 'polypeptide(L)'
;MPHGVFAIEVAFDERHLTADGADHIEFRVTTNPGQPLQPIAKVASGGELSRIALAIQVITARKMETPALIFDEVDVGISGPTAAVVGKLLRQLGESTQVMCVTHLPQVAGCGHHHFFVCKETDGEMDRNPYAAAG
;
A
#
# COMPACT_ATOMS: atom_id res chain seq x y z
N MET A 1 -4.18 -5.46 -12.30
CA MET A 1 -5.04 -4.58 -13.11
C MET A 1 -4.57 -4.63 -14.56
N PRO A 2 -5.02 -5.61 -15.36
CA PRO A 2 -4.50 -5.82 -16.74
C PRO A 2 -4.79 -4.66 -17.71
N HIS A 3 -5.76 -3.81 -17.37
CA HIS A 3 -6.21 -2.69 -18.20
C HIS A 3 -6.14 -1.35 -17.46
N GLY A 4 -5.47 -1.32 -16.30
CA GLY A 4 -5.32 -0.10 -15.54
C GLY A 4 -4.37 0.85 -16.27
N VAL A 5 -4.73 2.12 -16.37
CA VAL A 5 -3.86 3.16 -16.93
C VAL A 5 -3.53 4.15 -15.83
N PHE A 6 -2.25 4.45 -15.68
CA PHE A 6 -1.74 5.51 -14.81
C PHE A 6 -1.14 6.60 -15.70
N ALA A 7 -1.54 7.84 -15.49
CA ALA A 7 -1.05 9.00 -16.22
C ALA A 7 -0.66 10.11 -15.26
N ILE A 8 0.37 10.87 -15.65
CA ILE A 8 0.79 12.08 -14.97
C ILE A 8 0.40 13.23 -15.88
N GLU A 9 -0.59 14.01 -15.49
CA GLU A 9 -0.94 15.24 -16.20
C GLU A 9 -0.14 16.41 -15.64
N VAL A 10 0.41 17.22 -16.54
CA VAL A 10 1.18 18.41 -16.20
C VAL A 10 0.51 19.58 -16.92
N ALA A 11 0.08 20.58 -16.15
CA ALA A 11 -0.61 21.75 -16.65
C ALA A 11 0.09 23.01 -16.17
N PHE A 12 0.61 23.81 -17.10
CA PHE A 12 1.23 25.09 -16.79
C PHE A 12 0.15 26.14 -16.48
N ASP A 13 0.29 26.84 -15.35
CA ASP A 13 -0.52 27.99 -14.96
C ASP A 13 0.35 29.22 -14.73
N GLU A 14 0.37 30.12 -15.72
CA GLU A 14 1.11 31.39 -15.66
C GLU A 14 0.70 32.30 -14.49
N ARG A 15 -0.48 32.09 -13.90
CA ARG A 15 -1.00 32.87 -12.78
C ARG A 15 -0.56 32.31 -11.43
N HIS A 16 0.03 31.11 -11.40
CA HIS A 16 0.41 30.41 -10.19
C HIS A 16 1.93 30.16 -10.12
N LEU A 17 2.71 31.23 -10.23
CA LEU A 17 4.18 31.16 -10.11
C LEU A 17 4.58 31.01 -8.64
N THR A 18 5.13 29.84 -8.31
CA THR A 18 5.69 29.55 -6.97
C THR A 18 7.19 29.27 -7.05
N ALA A 19 7.85 29.12 -5.91
CA ALA A 19 9.25 28.71 -5.86
C ALA A 19 9.49 27.32 -6.49
N ASP A 20 8.46 26.48 -6.53
CA ASP A 20 8.50 25.13 -7.10
C ASP A 20 8.14 25.09 -8.60
N GLY A 21 7.80 26.25 -9.20
CA GLY A 21 7.40 26.39 -10.60
C GLY A 21 5.93 26.84 -10.77
N ALA A 22 5.47 26.85 -12.02
CA ALA A 22 4.10 27.17 -12.41
C ALA A 22 3.32 25.96 -12.95
N ASP A 23 3.94 24.79 -12.99
CA ASP A 23 3.29 23.56 -13.43
C ASP A 23 2.50 22.93 -12.27
N HIS A 24 1.24 22.61 -12.53
CA HIS A 24 0.43 21.77 -11.68
C HIS A 24 0.53 20.31 -12.15
N ILE A 25 0.89 19.41 -11.25
CA ILE A 25 1.03 17.98 -11.53
C ILE A 25 -0.11 17.21 -10.87
N GLU A 26 -0.87 16.45 -11.67
CA GLU A 26 -1.94 15.59 -11.18
C GLU A 26 -1.72 14.12 -11.60
N PHE A 27 -1.74 13.21 -10.61
CA PHE A 27 -1.73 11.78 -10.87
C PHE A 27 -3.14 11.27 -11.12
N ARG A 28 -3.35 10.67 -12.30
CA ARG A 28 -4.64 10.16 -12.74
C ARG A 28 -4.57 8.66 -12.99
N VAL A 29 -5.63 7.96 -12.61
CA VAL A 29 -5.75 6.51 -12.76
C VAL A 29 -7.12 6.14 -13.30
N THR A 30 -7.18 5.05 -14.05
CA THR A 30 -8.39 4.28 -14.29
C THR A 30 -8.08 2.81 -14.05
N THR A 31 -8.88 2.13 -13.23
CA THR A 31 -8.68 0.72 -12.87
C THR A 31 -9.62 -0.21 -13.63
N ASN A 32 -10.69 0.35 -14.21
CA ASN A 32 -11.75 -0.38 -14.91
C ASN A 32 -11.79 0.00 -16.40
N PRO A 33 -11.79 -0.99 -17.31
CA PRO A 33 -12.00 -0.73 -18.74
C PRO A 33 -13.25 0.12 -18.99
N GLY A 34 -13.12 1.18 -19.79
CA GLY A 34 -14.22 2.06 -20.16
C GLY A 34 -14.50 3.21 -19.18
N GLN A 35 -13.86 3.26 -18.02
CA GLN A 35 -13.91 4.44 -17.15
C GLN A 35 -12.83 5.46 -17.57
N PRO A 36 -13.17 6.77 -17.60
CA PRO A 36 -12.19 7.81 -17.92
C PRO A 36 -11.11 7.88 -16.84
N LEU A 37 -9.91 8.34 -17.22
CA LEU A 37 -8.89 8.72 -16.25
C LEU A 37 -9.44 9.80 -15.32
N GLN A 38 -9.36 9.60 -14.02
CA GLN A 38 -9.70 10.63 -13.04
C GLN A 38 -8.60 10.72 -11.97
N PRO A 39 -8.59 11.80 -11.16
CA PRO A 39 -7.60 11.98 -10.11
C PRO A 39 -7.52 10.75 -9.21
N ILE A 40 -6.32 10.31 -8.86
CA ILE A 40 -6.09 9.06 -8.11
C ILE A 40 -6.91 9.01 -6.81
N ALA A 41 -7.06 10.16 -6.13
CA ALA A 41 -7.84 10.32 -4.91
C ALA A 41 -9.36 10.09 -5.08
N LYS A 42 -9.88 10.17 -6.30
CA LYS A 42 -11.32 10.00 -6.59
C LYS A 42 -11.70 8.60 -7.07
N VAL A 43 -10.73 7.83 -7.58
CA VAL A 43 -10.99 6.56 -8.29
C VAL A 43 -10.63 5.36 -7.43
N ALA A 44 -9.54 5.45 -6.68
CA ALA A 44 -8.99 4.29 -5.98
C ALA A 44 -9.71 4.06 -4.65
N SER A 45 -10.14 2.82 -4.39
CA SER A 45 -10.43 2.37 -3.02
C SER A 45 -9.17 2.49 -2.14
N GLY A 46 -9.34 2.51 -0.81
CA GLY A 46 -8.21 2.56 0.14
C GLY A 46 -7.13 1.51 -0.18
N GLY A 47 -7.54 0.25 -0.38
CA GLY A 47 -6.62 -0.83 -0.73
C GLY A 47 -5.96 -0.69 -2.11
N GLU A 48 -6.66 -0.16 -3.13
CA GLU A 48 -6.04 0.10 -4.45
C GLU A 48 -5.02 1.23 -4.37
N LEU A 49 -5.33 2.30 -3.64
CA LEU A 49 -4.41 3.41 -3.43
C LEU A 49 -3.18 2.94 -2.65
N SER A 50 -3.37 2.18 -1.57
CA SER A 50 -2.28 1.57 -0.79
C SER A 50 -1.39 0.68 -1.64
N ARG A 51 -1.94 -0.09 -2.59
CA ARG A 51 -1.15 -0.93 -3.51
C ARG A 51 -0.40 -0.12 -4.58
N ILE A 52 -1.00 0.94 -5.12
CA ILE A 52 -0.29 1.86 -6.04
C ILE A 52 0.86 2.54 -5.30
N ALA A 53 0.60 3.04 -4.09
CA ALA A 53 1.62 3.62 -3.23
C ALA A 53 2.75 2.62 -2.95
N LEU A 54 2.43 1.38 -2.55
CA LEU A 54 3.41 0.32 -2.33
C LEU A 54 4.29 0.10 -3.56
N ALA A 55 3.69 0.02 -4.75
CA ALA A 55 4.44 -0.18 -6.00
C ALA A 55 5.42 0.99 -6.26
N ILE A 56 4.97 2.23 -6.07
CA ILE A 56 5.82 3.42 -6.18
C ILE A 56 6.97 3.34 -5.16
N GLN A 57 6.65 3.08 -3.88
CA GLN A 57 7.67 3.00 -2.82
C GLN A 57 8.71 1.93 -3.09
N VAL A 58 8.32 0.75 -3.59
CA VAL A 58 9.26 -0.31 -3.97
C VAL A 58 10.17 0.14 -5.11
N ILE A 59 9.65 0.84 -6.12
CA ILE A 59 10.45 1.36 -7.25
C ILE A 59 11.41 2.46 -6.78
N THR A 60 10.99 3.30 -5.84
CA THR A 60 11.78 4.43 -5.34
C THR A 60 12.64 4.12 -4.13
N ALA A 61 12.53 2.92 -3.55
CA ALA A 61 13.11 2.53 -2.26
C ALA A 61 14.60 2.89 -2.11
N ARG A 62 15.40 2.77 -3.17
CA ARG A 62 16.84 3.10 -3.17
C ARG A 62 17.16 4.59 -2.99
N LYS A 63 16.17 5.46 -3.19
CA LYS A 63 16.29 6.92 -3.06
C LYS A 63 15.53 7.47 -1.86
N MET A 64 14.95 6.60 -1.04
CA MET A 64 14.15 7.02 0.10
C MET A 64 15.03 7.16 1.35
N GLU A 65 14.89 8.30 2.02
CA GLU A 65 15.50 8.54 3.35
C GLU A 65 14.51 8.26 4.49
N THR A 66 13.27 7.87 4.18
CA THR A 66 12.23 7.66 5.18
C THR A 66 12.52 6.41 6.03
N PRO A 67 12.68 6.55 7.36
CA PRO A 67 13.16 5.44 8.21
C PRO A 67 12.09 4.36 8.46
N ALA A 68 10.80 4.71 8.41
CA ALA A 68 9.71 3.77 8.62
C ALA A 68 8.47 4.12 7.80
N LEU A 69 7.73 3.10 7.37
CA LEU A 69 6.48 3.17 6.61
C LEU A 69 5.42 2.27 7.23
N ILE A 70 4.18 2.77 7.31
CA ILE A 70 3.02 2.03 7.79
C ILE A 70 2.03 1.88 6.64
N PHE A 71 1.67 0.64 6.33
CA PHE A 71 0.64 0.31 5.35
C PHE A 71 -0.59 -0.25 6.04
N ASP A 72 -1.70 0.45 5.87
CA ASP A 72 -3.02 -0.03 6.27
C ASP A 72 -3.81 -0.45 5.02
N GLU A 73 -4.67 -1.46 5.17
CA GLU A 73 -5.57 -1.98 4.12
C GLU A 73 -4.93 -2.46 2.81
N VAL A 74 -3.60 -2.66 2.76
CA VAL A 74 -2.91 -3.07 1.52
C VAL A 74 -3.39 -4.44 1.00
N ASP A 75 -3.91 -5.27 1.90
CA ASP A 75 -4.45 -6.60 1.66
C ASP A 75 -5.99 -6.63 1.48
N VAL A 76 -6.68 -5.47 1.50
CA VAL A 76 -8.13 -5.40 1.30
C VAL A 76 -8.50 -5.72 -0.16
N GLY A 77 -9.50 -6.59 -0.31
CA GLY A 77 -10.09 -6.94 -1.61
C GLY A 77 -9.20 -7.83 -2.48
N ILE A 78 -8.15 -8.46 -1.92
CA ILE A 78 -7.27 -9.39 -2.65
C ILE A 78 -7.18 -10.74 -1.94
N SER A 79 -6.75 -11.77 -2.67
CA SER A 79 -6.51 -13.10 -2.13
C SER A 79 -5.52 -13.89 -3.00
N GLY A 80 -5.15 -15.09 -2.55
CA GLY A 80 -4.39 -16.06 -3.33
C GLY A 80 -3.06 -15.52 -3.88
N PRO A 81 -2.76 -15.70 -5.18
CA PRO A 81 -1.50 -15.24 -5.77
C PRO A 81 -1.26 -13.74 -5.64
N THR A 82 -2.31 -12.91 -5.73
CA THR A 82 -2.20 -11.45 -5.61
C THR A 82 -1.74 -11.05 -4.21
N ALA A 83 -2.31 -11.67 -3.17
CA ALA A 83 -1.88 -11.46 -1.79
C ALA A 83 -0.42 -11.87 -1.56
N ALA A 84 -0.01 -13.00 -2.15
CA ALA A 84 1.38 -13.45 -2.08
C ALA A 84 2.36 -12.47 -2.76
N VAL A 85 1.96 -11.83 -3.85
CA VAL A 85 2.77 -10.78 -4.50
C VAL A 85 2.89 -9.54 -3.61
N VAL A 86 1.78 -9.09 -2.99
CA VAL A 86 1.81 -7.96 -2.05
C VAL A 86 2.74 -8.24 -0.87
N GLY A 87 2.66 -9.42 -0.27
CA GLY A 87 3.57 -9.83 0.81
C GLY A 87 5.05 -9.77 0.40
N LYS A 88 5.39 -10.25 -0.81
CA LYS A 88 6.75 -10.17 -1.34
C LYS A 88 7.23 -8.74 -1.56
N LEU A 89 6.36 -7.86 -2.06
CA LEU A 89 6.69 -6.44 -2.25
C LEU A 89 6.94 -5.73 -0.92
N LEU A 90 6.12 -6.01 0.11
CA LEU A 90 6.34 -5.48 1.46
C LEU A 90 7.67 -6.00 2.06
N ARG A 91 7.98 -7.29 1.89
CA ARG A 91 9.27 -7.87 2.30
C ARG A 91 10.44 -7.16 1.63
N GLN A 92 10.37 -6.98 0.30
CA GLN A 92 11.41 -6.31 -0.48
C GLN A 92 11.62 -4.87 0.00
N LEU A 93 10.54 -4.11 0.23
CA LEU A 93 10.64 -2.75 0.77
C LEU A 93 11.29 -2.74 2.16
N GLY A 94 10.98 -3.76 2.96
CA GLY A 94 11.56 -4.02 4.28
C GLY A 94 13.08 -4.22 4.32
N GLU A 95 13.74 -4.43 3.17
CA GLU A 95 15.20 -4.54 3.08
C GLU A 95 15.89 -3.17 3.24
N SER A 96 15.17 -2.08 2.94
CA SER A 96 15.71 -0.71 2.95
C SER A 96 15.08 0.22 3.99
N THR A 97 13.89 -0.10 4.50
CA THR A 97 13.17 0.73 5.48
C THR A 97 12.34 -0.15 6.41
N GLN A 98 12.00 0.33 7.60
CA GLN A 98 11.11 -0.42 8.48
C GLN A 98 9.68 -0.37 7.95
N VAL A 99 9.09 -1.53 7.63
CA VAL A 99 7.71 -1.62 7.14
C VAL A 99 6.81 -2.28 8.18
N MET A 100 5.73 -1.60 8.56
CA MET A 100 4.66 -2.13 9.40
C MET A 100 3.39 -2.26 8.59
N CYS A 101 2.68 -3.38 8.74
CA CYS A 101 1.42 -3.64 8.07
C CYS A 101 0.48 -4.41 8.99
N VAL A 102 -0.80 -4.03 8.99
CA VAL A 102 -1.88 -4.83 9.58
C VAL A 102 -2.49 -5.68 8.47
N THR A 103 -2.57 -6.99 8.69
CA THR A 103 -3.06 -7.93 7.68
C THR A 103 -3.85 -9.05 8.33
N HIS A 104 -4.86 -9.54 7.62
CA HIS A 104 -5.60 -10.76 7.96
C HIS A 104 -5.25 -11.93 7.03
N LEU A 105 -4.45 -11.68 5.99
CA LEU A 105 -4.04 -12.70 5.02
C LEU A 105 -2.74 -13.41 5.46
N PRO A 106 -2.74 -14.74 5.59
CA PRO A 106 -1.53 -15.50 5.96
C PRO A 106 -0.42 -15.38 4.91
N GLN A 107 -0.77 -15.16 3.63
CA GLN A 107 0.19 -14.95 2.54
C GLN A 107 1.01 -13.68 2.73
N VAL A 108 0.43 -12.64 3.36
CA VAL A 108 1.14 -11.39 3.68
C VAL A 108 1.87 -11.53 5.00
N ALA A 109 1.21 -12.06 6.04
CA ALA A 109 1.81 -12.26 7.36
C ALA A 109 3.07 -13.16 7.32
N GLY A 110 3.03 -14.25 6.56
CA GLY A 110 4.17 -15.15 6.38
C GLY A 110 5.36 -14.52 5.65
N CYS A 111 5.16 -13.35 5.03
CA CYS A 111 6.25 -12.57 4.44
C CYS A 111 6.87 -11.57 5.44
N GLY A 112 6.42 -11.45 6.70
CA GLY A 112 6.98 -10.51 7.67
C GLY A 112 8.32 -10.96 8.29
N HIS A 113 9.24 -10.02 8.55
CA HIS A 113 10.46 -10.30 9.35
C HIS A 113 10.10 -10.71 10.78
N HIS A 114 9.06 -10.05 11.29
CA HIS A 114 8.44 -10.30 12.58
C HIS A 114 6.94 -10.37 12.37
N HIS A 115 6.26 -11.21 13.16
CA HIS A 115 4.82 -11.38 13.12
C HIS A 115 4.26 -11.16 14.53
N PHE A 116 3.48 -10.09 14.68
CA PHE A 116 2.83 -9.74 15.94
C PHE A 116 1.34 -10.09 15.86
N PHE A 117 0.81 -10.69 16.92
CA PHE A 117 -0.61 -11.01 17.06
C PHE A 117 -1.26 -10.06 18.06
N VAL A 118 -2.46 -9.56 17.71
CA VAL A 118 -3.24 -8.67 18.55
C VAL A 118 -4.45 -9.42 19.09
N CYS A 119 -4.54 -9.54 20.42
CA CYS A 119 -5.71 -10.06 21.12
C CYS A 119 -6.25 -9.04 22.12
N LYS A 120 -7.54 -9.15 22.43
CA LYS A 120 -8.15 -8.46 23.58
C LYS A 120 -8.18 -9.45 24.74
N GLU A 121 -7.66 -9.03 25.89
CA GLU A 121 -7.76 -9.75 27.15
C GLU A 121 -8.69 -8.93 28.07
N THR A 122 -9.75 -9.56 28.56
CA THR A 122 -10.68 -8.98 29.54
C THR A 122 -10.44 -9.66 30.89
N ASP A 123 -10.27 -8.87 31.95
CA ASP A 123 -9.90 -9.28 33.32
C ASP A 123 -10.62 -10.56 33.80
N GLY A 124 -10.00 -11.73 33.59
CA GLY A 124 -10.30 -12.97 34.32
C GLY A 124 -11.12 -14.06 33.62
N GLU A 125 -11.65 -13.86 32.41
CA GLU A 125 -12.25 -14.94 31.61
C GLU A 125 -11.55 -15.06 30.25
N MET A 126 -10.62 -16.00 30.14
CA MET A 126 -10.07 -16.43 28.86
C MET A 126 -11.16 -17.15 28.05
N ASP A 127 -11.71 -16.48 27.04
CA ASP A 127 -12.19 -17.20 25.86
C ASP A 127 -10.95 -17.74 25.12
N ARG A 128 -10.58 -18.98 25.43
CA ARG A 128 -9.40 -19.67 24.87
C ARG A 128 -9.48 -19.68 23.34
N ASN A 129 -8.57 -18.98 22.65
CA ASN A 129 -8.24 -19.27 21.26
C ASN A 129 -6.82 -19.89 21.19
N PRO A 130 -6.67 -21.18 20.86
CA PRO A 130 -5.45 -21.95 21.10
C PRO A 130 -4.48 -21.94 19.92
N TYR A 131 -4.03 -20.79 19.45
CA TYR A 131 -2.98 -20.72 18.41
C TYR A 131 -1.81 -19.85 18.85
N ALA A 132 -1.06 -20.39 19.81
CA ALA A 132 0.35 -20.08 19.99
C ALA A 132 1.18 -21.01 19.09
N ALA A 133 2.22 -20.43 18.48
CA ALA A 133 3.29 -21.09 17.73
C ALA A 133 2.96 -21.63 16.32
N ALA A 134 3.42 -20.90 15.31
CA ALA A 134 4.03 -21.47 14.12
C ALA A 134 5.27 -20.63 13.81
N GLY A 135 6.38 -21.33 13.52
CA GLY A 135 7.76 -20.81 13.49
C GLY A 135 8.11 -19.89 12.34
#